data_AF-A0A2N5NLL3-F1
#
_entry.id   AF-A0A2N5NLL3-F1
#
_cell.length_a   1.000
_cell.length_b   1.000
_cell.length_c   1.000
_cell.angle_alpha   90.00
_cell.angle_beta   90.00
_cell.angle_gamma   90.00
#
_symmetry.space_group_name_H-M   'P 1'
#
loop_
_entity.id
_entity.type
_entity.pdbx_description
1 polymer ?
#
loop_
_entity_poly.entity_id
_entity_poly.type
_entity_poly.pdbx_seq_one_letter_code
_entity_poly.pdbx_strand_id
1 'polypeptide(L)'
;MSGLDHNRKRNQTICFRATPEERKEIEARIKVSGMPKGEYCRQSLLNQKIEINAGKYQSDRLSIEIKRLRELTEQIPQEQFQDLLQEIKILLKQLISILNDNYELKR
;
A
#
# COMPACT_ATOMS: atom_id res chain seq x y z
N MET A 1 31.07 -3.28 -6.51
CA MET A 1 30.21 -4.46 -6.33
C MET A 1 29.05 -4.35 -7.32
N SER A 2 29.29 -4.79 -8.55
CA SER A 2 28.40 -4.66 -9.70
C SER A 2 28.19 -6.07 -10.25
N GLY A 3 27.01 -6.66 -10.04
CA GLY A 3 26.72 -7.99 -10.59
C GLY A 3 25.68 -8.86 -9.87
N LEU A 4 24.94 -8.36 -8.88
CA LEU A 4 23.96 -9.17 -8.15
C LEU A 4 22.57 -8.57 -8.21
N ASP A 5 21.98 -8.52 -9.42
CA ASP A 5 20.52 -8.60 -9.66
C ASP A 5 20.12 -8.15 -11.05
N HIS A 6 20.27 -9.04 -12.02
CA HIS A 6 19.48 -8.94 -13.21
C HIS A 6 18.29 -9.89 -12.99
N ASN A 7 17.08 -9.33 -12.76
CA ASN A 7 15.79 -10.03 -12.61
C ASN A 7 15.30 -10.44 -11.20
N ARG A 8 15.60 -9.69 -10.13
CA ARG A 8 14.83 -9.88 -8.87
C ARG A 8 13.37 -9.45 -9.07
N LYS A 9 12.42 -10.33 -8.72
CA LYS A 9 10.99 -9.99 -8.63
C LYS A 9 10.72 -8.78 -7.72
N ARG A 10 11.57 -8.56 -6.72
CA ARG A 10 11.51 -7.43 -5.77
C ARG A 10 12.83 -6.68 -5.81
N ASN A 11 12.99 -5.82 -6.80
CA ASN A 11 14.22 -5.05 -7.06
C ASN A 11 14.26 -3.68 -6.35
N GLN A 12 13.16 -3.25 -5.71
CA GLN A 12 13.07 -1.98 -4.99
C GLN A 12 13.32 -2.14 -3.50
N THR A 13 14.09 -1.23 -2.91
CA THR A 13 14.36 -1.18 -1.46
C THR A 13 13.53 -0.08 -0.82
N ILE A 14 12.80 -0.40 0.26
CA ILE A 14 12.10 0.56 1.11
C ILE A 14 12.83 0.62 2.46
N CYS A 15 13.25 1.81 2.89
CA CYS A 15 13.91 2.01 4.19
C CYS A 15 13.39 3.26 4.90
N PHE A 16 13.37 3.21 6.24
CA PHE A 16 13.00 4.32 7.11
C PHE A 16 13.92 4.35 8.34
N ARG A 17 14.01 5.50 9.02
CA ARG A 17 14.75 5.63 10.29
C ARG A 17 13.87 5.16 11.45
N ALA A 18 14.50 4.54 12.43
CA ALA A 18 13.83 4.09 13.66
C ALA A 18 14.77 4.35 14.85
N THR A 19 14.19 4.60 16.03
CA THR A 19 14.93 4.66 17.29
C THR A 19 15.48 3.27 17.68
N PRO A 20 16.46 3.19 18.59
CA PRO A 20 16.94 1.91 19.11
C PRO A 20 15.82 1.05 19.74
N GLU A 21 14.85 1.69 20.39
CA GLU A 21 13.72 1.05 21.04
C GLU A 21 12.75 0.47 20.00
N GLU A 22 12.34 1.26 19.01
CA GLU A 22 11.49 0.81 17.90
C GLU A 22 12.13 -0.38 17.17
N ARG A 23 13.44 -0.32 16.94
CA ARG A 23 14.18 -1.41 16.30
C ARG A 23 14.13 -2.69 17.12
N LYS A 24 14.36 -2.63 18.43
CA LYS A 24 14.30 -3.81 19.32
C LYS A 24 12.91 -4.44 19.29
N GLU A 25 11.87 -3.62 19.33
CA GLU A 25 10.49 -4.11 19.29
C GLU A 25 10.15 -4.79 17.95
N ILE A 26 10.53 -4.18 16.83
CA ILE A 26 10.35 -4.77 15.49
C ILE A 26 11.09 -6.11 15.38
N GLU A 27 12.36 -6.18 15.82
CA GLU A 27 13.14 -7.41 15.80
C GLU A 27 12.54 -8.51 16.68
N ALA A 28 12.00 -8.15 17.86
CA ALA A 28 11.30 -9.10 18.72
C ALA A 28 10.03 -9.64 18.03
N ARG A 29 9.21 -8.76 17.43
CA ARG A 29 8.00 -9.18 16.70
C ARG A 29 8.33 -10.09 15.51
N ILE A 30 9.39 -9.82 14.76
CA ILE A 30 9.87 -10.70 13.68
C ILE A 30 10.23 -12.08 14.24
N LYS A 31 11.01 -12.14 15.32
CA LYS A 31 11.41 -13.42 15.95
C LYS A 31 10.20 -14.22 16.42
N VAL A 32 9.27 -13.58 17.12
CA VAL A 32 8.04 -14.22 17.62
C VAL A 32 7.16 -14.72 16.47
N SER A 33 7.10 -13.99 15.35
CA SER A 33 6.30 -14.40 14.19
C SER A 33 6.83 -15.64 13.46
N GLY A 34 8.11 -15.99 13.65
CA GLY A 34 8.78 -17.05 12.88
C GLY A 34 8.97 -16.76 11.38
N MET A 35 8.57 -15.57 10.91
CA MET A 35 8.64 -15.20 9.50
C MET A 35 10.00 -14.60 9.13
N PRO A 36 10.46 -14.75 7.87
CA PRO A 36 11.58 -13.97 7.35
C PRO A 36 11.30 -12.47 7.45
N LYS A 37 12.30 -11.66 7.85
CA LYS A 37 12.17 -10.20 8.06
C LYS A 37 11.46 -9.48 6.90
N GLY A 38 11.85 -9.74 5.66
CA GLY A 38 11.24 -9.10 4.49
C GLY A 38 9.78 -9.48 4.28
N GLU A 39 9.39 -10.71 4.63
CA GLU A 39 8.01 -11.16 4.57
C GLU A 39 7.17 -10.54 5.70
N TYR A 40 7.68 -10.55 6.93
CA TYR A 40 7.04 -9.91 8.07
C TYR A 40 6.74 -8.42 7.77
N CYS A 41 7.76 -7.67 7.34
CA CYS A 41 7.59 -6.25 7.02
C CYS A 41 6.59 -6.04 5.88
N ARG A 42 6.60 -6.89 4.85
CA ARG A 42 5.66 -6.79 3.73
C ARG A 42 4.22 -7.07 4.17
N GLN A 43 3.99 -8.13 4.93
CA GLN A 43 2.66 -8.46 5.44
C GLN A 43 2.17 -7.37 6.40
N SER A 44 3.04 -6.89 7.28
CA SER A 44 2.71 -5.84 8.23
C SER A 44 2.39 -4.52 7.55
N LEU A 45 3.12 -4.11 6.50
CA LEU A 45 2.89 -2.83 5.81
C LEU A 45 1.74 -2.88 4.79
N LEU A 46 1.59 -3.98 4.05
CA LEU A 46 0.58 -4.05 2.97
C LEU A 46 -0.79 -4.53 3.42
N ASN A 47 -0.88 -5.24 4.55
CA ASN A 47 -2.14 -5.81 5.03
C ASN A 47 -2.61 -5.16 6.34
N GLN A 48 -2.06 -4.01 6.70
CA GLN A 48 -2.56 -3.22 7.83
C GLN A 48 -3.92 -2.64 7.48
N LYS A 49 -4.89 -2.80 8.39
CA LYS A 49 -6.19 -2.16 8.28
C LYS A 49 -6.00 -0.65 8.47
N ILE A 50 -6.30 0.13 7.44
CA ILE A 50 -6.33 1.59 7.51
C ILE A 50 -7.80 2.00 7.61
N GLU A 51 -8.15 2.85 8.56
CA GLU A 51 -9.52 3.35 8.74
C GLU A 51 -9.59 4.83 8.30
N ILE A 52 -10.51 5.14 7.38
CA ILE A 52 -10.81 6.52 7.00
C ILE A 52 -12.04 6.97 7.79
N ASN A 53 -11.83 7.93 8.70
CA ASN A 53 -12.92 8.56 9.46
C ASN A 53 -13.69 9.56 8.59
N ALA A 54 -14.53 9.05 7.68
CA ALA A 54 -15.53 9.81 6.96
C ALA A 54 -16.95 9.31 7.33
N GLY A 55 -17.94 10.21 7.39
CA GLY A 55 -19.34 9.83 7.56
C GLY A 55 -19.83 8.95 6.41
N LYS A 56 -20.81 8.07 6.64
CA LYS A 56 -21.26 7.03 5.68
C LYS A 56 -21.59 7.59 4.29
N TYR A 57 -22.34 8.69 4.24
CA TYR A 57 -22.70 9.32 2.98
C TYR A 57 -21.49 9.90 2.23
N GLN A 58 -20.56 10.48 2.98
CA GLN A 58 -19.33 11.05 2.45
C GLN A 58 -18.36 9.95 1.96
N SER A 59 -18.23 8.85 2.70
CA SER A 59 -17.40 7.70 2.29
C SER A 59 -17.95 7.03 1.03
N ASP A 60 -19.27 6.88 0.91
CA ASP A 60 -19.89 6.24 -0.25
C ASP A 60 -19.74 7.11 -1.50
N ARG A 61 -19.99 8.42 -1.41
CA ARG A 61 -19.75 9.36 -2.53
C ARG A 61 -18.29 9.40 -2.95
N LEU A 62 -17.38 9.45 -1.97
CA LEU A 62 -15.95 9.49 -2.21
C LEU A 62 -15.47 8.17 -2.86
N SER A 63 -16.02 7.03 -2.45
CA SER A 63 -15.74 5.72 -3.08
C SER A 63 -16.14 5.69 -4.56
N ILE A 64 -17.30 6.23 -4.91
CA ILE A 64 -17.81 6.28 -6.28
C ILE A 64 -16.91 7.17 -7.14
N GLU A 65 -16.57 8.36 -6.65
CA GLU A 65 -15.78 9.32 -7.42
C GLU A 65 -14.34 8.83 -7.64
N ILE A 66 -13.77 8.16 -6.64
CA ILE A 66 -12.45 7.53 -6.76
C ILE A 66 -12.45 6.37 -7.76
N LYS A 67 -13.51 5.55 -7.78
CA LYS A 67 -13.66 4.50 -8.81
C LYS A 67 -13.71 5.10 -10.22
N ARG A 68 -14.47 6.19 -10.41
CA ARG A 68 -14.53 6.91 -11.69
C ARG A 68 -13.17 7.47 -12.10
N LEU A 69 -12.45 8.11 -11.18
CA LEU A 69 -11.10 8.63 -11.45
C LEU A 69 -10.12 7.52 -11.85
N ARG A 70 -10.24 6.33 -11.23
CA ARG A 70 -9.44 5.16 -11.60
C ARG A 70 -9.76 4.71 -13.03
N GLU A 71 -11.03 4.60 -13.39
CA GLU A 71 -11.45 4.20 -14.74
C GLU A 71 -10.97 5.20 -15.81
N LEU A 72 -11.08 6.49 -15.53
CA LEU A 72 -10.59 7.55 -16.43
C LEU A 72 -9.07 7.50 -16.61
N THR A 73 -8.32 7.26 -15.54
CA THR A 73 -6.85 7.14 -15.60
C THR A 73 -6.37 5.84 -16.27
N GLU A 74 -7.24 4.82 -16.40
CA GLU A 74 -6.97 3.64 -17.20
C GLU A 74 -7.11 3.89 -18.72
N GLN A 75 -7.88 4.90 -19.13
CA GLN A 75 -8.14 5.23 -20.53
C GLN A 75 -7.13 6.20 -21.16
N ILE A 76 -6.28 6.86 -20.36
CA ILE A 76 -5.33 7.87 -20.86
C ILE A 76 -4.09 7.21 -21.48
N PRO A 77 -3.70 7.58 -22.73
CA PRO A 77 -2.47 7.10 -23.37
C PRO A 77 -1.23 7.47 -22.56
N GLN A 78 -0.35 6.50 -22.40
CA GLN A 78 0.68 6.47 -21.35
C GLN A 78 1.96 7.30 -21.66
N GLU A 79 2.06 7.98 -22.79
CA GLU A 79 3.36 8.24 -23.43
C GLU A 79 4.27 9.30 -22.78
N GLN A 80 3.83 10.05 -21.76
CA GLN A 80 4.72 10.98 -21.02
C GLN A 80 4.58 10.97 -19.50
N PHE A 81 3.63 10.21 -18.95
CA PHE A 81 3.31 10.22 -17.51
C PHE A 81 3.19 8.81 -16.92
N GLN A 82 3.89 7.81 -17.49
CA GLN A 82 3.75 6.41 -17.06
C GLN A 82 3.94 6.23 -15.55
N ASP A 83 5.01 6.80 -14.99
CA ASP A 83 5.34 6.62 -13.58
C ASP A 83 4.31 7.31 -12.67
N LEU A 84 3.91 8.54 -13.00
CA LEU A 84 2.90 9.29 -12.25
C LEU A 84 1.51 8.64 -12.35
N LEU A 85 1.12 8.15 -13.53
CA LEU A 85 -0.13 7.40 -13.72
C LEU A 85 -0.10 6.07 -12.96
N GLN A 86 1.05 5.39 -12.90
CA GLN A 86 1.22 4.18 -12.09
C GLN A 86 1.09 4.48 -10.59
N GLU A 87 1.73 5.54 -10.10
CA GLU A 87 1.60 6.00 -8.72
C GLU A 87 0.14 6.33 -8.37
N ILE A 88 -0.55 7.10 -9.22
CA ILE A 88 -1.97 7.42 -9.05
C ILE A 88 -2.81 6.15 -9.02
N LYS A 89 -2.58 5.20 -9.94
CA LYS A 89 -3.30 3.91 -9.96
C LYS A 89 -3.09 3.10 -8.68
N ILE A 90 -1.85 3.04 -8.18
CA ILE A 90 -1.53 2.34 -6.92
C ILE A 90 -2.25 3.01 -5.74
N LEU A 91 -2.21 4.34 -5.65
CA LEU A 91 -2.88 5.12 -4.61
C LEU A 91 -4.41 4.89 -4.64
N LEU A 92 -5.03 5.01 -5.82
CA LEU A 92 -6.47 4.80 -5.98
C LEU A 92 -6.87 3.36 -5.59
N LYS A 93 -6.06 2.36 -5.96
CA LYS A 93 -6.31 0.96 -5.58
C LYS A 93 -6.28 0.77 -4.07
N GLN A 94 -5.27 1.32 -3.38
CA GLN A 94 -5.17 1.24 -1.92
C GLN A 94 -6.37 1.92 -1.25
N LEU A 95 -6.74 3.11 -1.72
CA LEU A 95 -7.84 3.89 -1.15
C LEU A 95 -9.21 3.20 -1.34
N ILE A 96 -9.46 2.59 -2.51
CA ILE A 96 -10.66 1.77 -2.74
C ILE A 96 -10.71 0.58 -1.78
N SER A 97 -9.59 -0.11 -1.56
CA SER A 97 -9.53 -1.24 -0.61
C SER A 97 -9.95 -0.79 0.79
N ILE A 98 -9.39 0.32 1.25
CA ILE A 98 -9.67 0.90 2.56
C ILE A 98 -11.15 1.28 2.71
N LEU A 99 -11.75 1.90 1.69
CA LEU A 99 -13.16 2.30 1.75
C LEU A 99 -14.11 1.10 1.76
N ASN A 100 -13.81 0.05 0.99
CA ASN A 100 -14.63 -1.17 0.97
C ASN A 100 -14.55 -1.92 2.32
N ASP A 101 -13.36 -2.04 2.92
CA ASP A 101 -13.20 -2.69 4.23
C ASP A 101 -14.01 -1.97 5.31
N ASN A 102 -14.03 -0.62 5.28
CA ASN A 102 -14.83 0.20 6.19
C ASN A 102 -16.35 0.07 5.96
N TYR A 103 -16.80 -0.31 4.77
CA TYR A 103 -18.22 -0.54 4.46
C TYR A 103 -18.71 -1.87 5.05
N GLU A 104 -17.94 -2.94 4.88
CA GLU A 104 -18.29 -4.28 5.38
C GLU A 104 -18.29 -4.35 6.91
N LEU A 105 -17.45 -3.56 7.59
CA LEU A 105 -17.38 -3.51 9.05
C LEU A 105 -18.51 -2.72 9.73
N LYS A 106 -19.30 -1.96 8.96
CA LYS A 106 -20.44 -1.17 9.46
C LYS A 106 -21.80 -1.80 9.13
N ARG A 107 -21.82 -3.00 8.53
CA ARG A 107 -23.01 -3.85 8.38
C ARG A 107 -23.13 -4.78 9.58
#